data_AF-A0A6A6I0J4-F1
#
_entry.id   AF-A0A6A6I0J4-F1
#
_cell.length_a   1.000
_cell.length_b   1.000
_cell.length_c   1.000
_cell.angle_alpha   90.00
_cell.angle_beta   90.00
_cell.angle_gamma   90.00
#
_symmetry.space_group_name_H-M   'P 1'
#
loop_
_entity.id
_entity.type
_entity.pdbx_description
1 polymer ?
#
loop_
_entity_poly.entity_id
_entity_poly.type
_entity_poly.pdbx_seq_one_letter_code
_entity_poly.pdbx_strand_id
1 'polypeptide(L)'
;MLGRIMVGKLVEGMGGADVADVLRGVPLPSDPGSGVADAVAWVGRALEELQRVGCAERFSVEAFMGEAVGFAAQWAGRGKRGEPEKVNYTWSRTFP
;
A
#
# COMPACT_ATOMS: atom_id res chain seq x y z
N MET A 1 -14.67 -0.31 2.99
CA MET A 1 -14.05 -1.04 1.87
C MET A 1 -12.70 -1.51 2.36
N LEU A 2 -12.42 -2.83 2.40
CA LEU A 2 -11.11 -3.36 2.80
C LEU A 2 -10.46 -3.92 1.53
N GLY A 3 -9.67 -3.09 0.86
CA GLY A 3 -8.83 -3.53 -0.25
C GLY A 3 -7.60 -4.26 0.29
N ARG A 4 -7.15 -5.30 -0.40
CA ARG A 4 -5.84 -5.91 -0.15
C ARG A 4 -4.92 -5.49 -1.30
N ILE A 5 -3.77 -4.93 -0.95
CA ILE A 5 -2.76 -4.50 -1.92
C ILE A 5 -1.56 -5.44 -1.80
N MET A 6 -1.08 -5.96 -2.92
CA MET A 6 0.20 -6.67 -3.00
C MET A 6 1.20 -5.78 -3.74
N VAL A 7 2.29 -5.42 -3.07
CA VAL A 7 3.27 -4.41 -3.54
C VAL A 7 4.69 -4.96 -3.75
N GLY A 8 4.85 -6.27 -3.66
CA GLY A 8 6.14 -6.90 -3.87
C GLY A 8 6.18 -8.33 -3.35
N LYS A 9 7.40 -8.89 -3.35
CA LYS A 9 7.73 -10.17 -2.73
C LYS A 9 8.69 -9.92 -1.58
N LEU A 10 8.59 -10.77 -0.56
CA LEU A 10 9.51 -10.73 0.57
C LEU A 10 10.92 -11.11 0.08
N VAL A 11 11.93 -10.33 0.49
CA VAL A 11 13.33 -10.58 0.15
C VAL A 11 13.78 -11.90 0.79
N GLU A 12 14.67 -12.65 0.11
CA GLU A 12 15.27 -13.84 0.70
C GLU A 12 15.93 -13.52 2.06
N GLY A 13 15.62 -14.34 3.06
CA GLY A 13 16.14 -14.18 4.43
C GLY A 13 15.33 -13.24 5.32
N MET A 14 14.37 -12.48 4.78
CA MET A 14 13.38 -11.77 5.60
C MET A 14 12.15 -12.67 5.86
N GLY A 15 11.47 -12.41 6.97
CA GLY A 15 10.21 -13.01 7.35
C GLY A 15 9.14 -11.98 7.69
N GLY A 16 7.96 -12.47 8.07
CA GLY A 16 6.84 -11.59 8.46
C GLY A 16 7.13 -10.74 9.71
N ALA A 17 8.02 -11.21 10.60
CA ALA A 17 8.44 -10.46 11.78
C ALA A 17 9.24 -9.20 11.40
N ASP A 18 10.18 -9.32 10.45
CA ASP A 18 10.99 -8.19 9.97
C ASP A 18 10.11 -7.12 9.33
N VAL A 19 9.13 -7.54 8.52
CA VAL A 19 8.14 -6.63 7.92
C VAL A 19 7.31 -5.94 9.02
N ALA A 20 6.88 -6.67 10.04
CA ALA A 20 6.12 -6.10 11.15
C ALA A 20 6.95 -5.10 11.96
N ASP A 21 8.25 -5.35 12.13
CA ASP A 21 9.17 -4.44 12.82
C ASP A 21 9.34 -3.14 12.03
N VAL A 22 9.49 -3.22 10.69
CA VAL A 22 9.53 -2.05 9.81
C VAL A 22 8.23 -1.24 9.92
N LEU A 23 7.07 -1.90 9.84
CA LEU A 23 5.77 -1.23 9.91
C LEU A 23 5.49 -0.60 11.27
N ARG A 24 5.99 -1.19 12.37
CA ARG A 24 5.91 -0.60 13.72
C ARG A 24 6.71 0.70 13.85
N GLY A 25 7.69 0.93 12.98
CA GLY A 25 8.43 2.19 12.91
C GLY A 25 7.66 3.32 12.22
N VAL A 26 6.55 3.04 11.54
CA VAL A 26 5.75 4.03 10.81
C VAL A 26 4.65 4.58 11.72
N PRO A 27 4.67 5.88 12.09
CA PRO A 27 3.68 6.46 12.98
C PRO A 27 2.27 6.33 12.44
N LEU A 28 1.33 5.82 13.24
CA LEU A 28 -0.08 5.70 12.87
C LEU A 28 -0.75 7.08 12.90
N PRO A 29 -1.82 7.31 12.12
CA PRO A 29 -2.58 8.56 12.20
C PRO A 29 -3.19 8.84 13.58
N SER A 30 -3.42 7.78 14.36
CA SER A 30 -3.92 7.87 15.73
C SER A 30 -2.85 8.23 16.77
N ASP A 31 -1.56 8.19 16.39
CA ASP A 31 -0.50 8.43 17.35
C ASP A 31 -0.44 9.91 17.74
N PRO A 32 -0.23 10.24 19.03
CA PRO A 32 -0.15 11.62 19.47
C PRO A 32 0.98 12.38 18.76
N GLY A 33 0.65 13.51 18.12
CA GLY A 33 1.62 14.31 17.35
C GLY A 33 2.07 13.65 16.05
N SER A 34 1.39 12.60 15.60
CA SER A 34 1.58 12.00 14.30
C SER A 34 1.36 13.05 13.20
N GLY A 35 2.41 13.33 12.42
CA GLY A 35 2.30 14.14 11.21
C GLY A 35 1.57 13.43 10.07
N VAL A 36 0.97 12.26 10.31
CA VAL A 36 0.26 11.45 9.32
C VAL A 36 -1.24 11.76 9.43
N ALA A 37 -1.78 12.41 8.40
CA ALA A 37 -3.14 12.94 8.43
C ALA A 37 -4.23 11.86 8.46
N ASP A 38 -4.05 10.76 7.72
CA ASP A 38 -5.05 9.69 7.60
C ASP A 38 -4.41 8.35 7.18
N ALA A 39 -5.26 7.32 7.06
CA ALA A 39 -4.83 5.99 6.67
C ALA A 39 -4.23 5.91 5.25
N VAL A 40 -4.61 6.82 4.35
CA VAL A 40 -4.08 6.87 2.98
C VAL A 40 -2.65 7.40 3.00
N ALA A 41 -2.41 8.48 3.73
CA ALA A 41 -1.08 9.02 4.00
C ALA A 41 -0.19 7.99 4.71
N TRP A 42 -0.75 7.24 5.67
CA TRP A 42 -0.03 6.17 6.34
C TRP A 42 0.41 5.07 5.38
N VAL A 43 -0.49 4.58 4.52
CA VAL A 43 -0.16 3.56 3.52
C VAL A 43 0.96 4.04 2.61
N GLY A 44 0.93 5.31 2.17
CA GLY A 44 2.01 5.89 1.38
C GLY A 44 3.37 5.80 2.09
N ARG A 45 3.44 6.24 3.36
CA ARG A 45 4.66 6.16 4.18
C ARG A 45 5.13 4.73 4.42
N ALA A 46 4.20 3.81 4.68
CA ALA A 46 4.52 2.41 4.87
C ALA A 46 5.12 1.79 3.61
N LEU A 47 4.60 2.13 2.43
CA LEU A 47 5.15 1.68 1.15
C LEU A 47 6.55 2.23 0.89
N GLU A 48 6.78 3.52 1.16
CA GLU A 48 8.12 4.13 1.05
C GLU A 48 9.15 3.42 1.94
N GLU A 49 8.81 3.13 3.20
CA GLU A 49 9.70 2.41 4.11
C GLU A 49 9.96 0.97 3.65
N LEU A 50 8.92 0.26 3.19
CA LEU A 50 9.07 -1.09 2.64
C LEU A 50 9.94 -1.11 1.38
N GLN A 51 9.83 -0.10 0.49
CA GLN A 51 10.72 0.04 -0.66
C GLN A 51 12.15 0.34 -0.23
N ARG A 52 12.35 1.17 0.80
CA ARG A 52 13.68 1.54 1.32
C ARG A 52 14.44 0.32 1.84
N VAL A 53 13.76 -0.61 2.52
CA VAL A 53 14.37 -1.84 3.03
C VAL A 53 14.38 -2.99 2.01
N GLY A 54 13.85 -2.77 0.81
CA GLY A 54 13.82 -3.75 -0.28
C GLY A 54 12.67 -4.76 -0.21
N CYS A 55 11.74 -4.63 0.75
CA CYS A 55 10.56 -5.48 0.88
C CYS A 55 9.46 -5.20 -0.16
N ALA A 56 9.55 -4.07 -0.87
CA ALA A 56 8.67 -3.72 -1.98
C ALA A 56 9.51 -3.27 -3.18
N GLU A 57 9.00 -3.53 -4.38
CA GLU A 57 9.64 -3.06 -5.61
C GLU A 57 9.64 -1.53 -5.67
N ARG A 58 10.63 -0.92 -6.33
CA ARG A 58 10.66 0.53 -6.52
C ARG A 58 9.64 0.95 -7.57
N PHE A 59 8.67 1.75 -7.16
CA PHE A 59 7.67 2.38 -8.02
C PHE A 59 7.25 3.74 -7.43
N SER A 60 6.68 4.62 -8.25
CA SER A 60 6.10 5.86 -7.75
C SER A 60 4.88 5.59 -6.86
N VAL A 61 5.07 5.73 -5.55
CA VAL A 61 4.01 5.55 -4.55
C VAL A 61 2.86 6.53 -4.81
N GLU A 62 3.16 7.77 -5.20
CA GLU A 62 2.16 8.77 -5.54
C GLU A 62 1.29 8.35 -6.74
N ALA A 63 1.90 7.87 -7.83
CA ALA A 63 1.18 7.39 -9.00
C ALA A 63 0.30 6.18 -8.67
N PHE A 64 0.84 5.24 -7.88
CA PHE A 64 0.09 4.10 -7.38
C PHE A 64 -1.14 4.53 -6.56
N MET A 65 -0.98 5.46 -5.61
CA MET A 65 -2.08 5.93 -4.77
C MET A 65 -3.15 6.66 -5.60
N GLY A 66 -2.74 7.48 -6.56
CA GLY A 66 -3.66 8.14 -7.50
C GLY A 66 -4.50 7.15 -8.29
N GLU A 67 -3.87 6.11 -8.82
CA GLU A 67 -4.59 5.04 -9.53
C GLU A 67 -5.50 4.22 -8.60
N ALA A 68 -5.04 3.87 -7.40
CA ALA A 68 -5.82 3.09 -6.44
C ALA A 68 -7.09 3.84 -6.01
N VAL A 69 -7.01 5.15 -5.79
CA VAL A 69 -8.16 6.01 -5.48
C VAL A 69 -9.10 6.09 -6.68
N GLY A 70 -8.58 6.32 -7.90
CA GLY A 70 -9.38 6.35 -9.11
C GLY A 70 -10.12 5.04 -9.36
N PHE A 71 -9.46 3.91 -9.11
CA PHE A 71 -10.06 2.59 -9.19
C PHE A 71 -11.15 2.38 -8.14
N ALA A 72 -10.89 2.75 -6.88
CA ALA A 72 -11.88 2.65 -5.81
C ALA A 72 -13.14 3.47 -6.09
N ALA A 73 -13.00 4.68 -6.62
CA ALA A 73 -14.11 5.55 -7.02
C ALA A 73 -14.95 4.92 -8.15
N GLN A 74 -14.29 4.38 -9.19
CA GLN A 74 -14.96 3.66 -10.27
C GLN A 74 -15.71 2.42 -9.76
N TRP A 75 -15.09 1.64 -8.88
CA TRP A 75 -15.73 0.46 -8.29
C TRP A 75 -16.95 0.83 -7.45
N ALA A 76 -16.85 1.86 -6.61
CA ALA A 76 -17.97 2.34 -5.80
C ALA A 76 -19.16 2.78 -6.67
N GLY A 77 -18.88 3.45 -7.81
CA GLY A 77 -19.90 3.86 -8.77
C GLY A 77 -20.56 2.70 -9.52
N ARG A 78 -19.92 1.52 -9.61
CA ARG A 78 -20.46 0.34 -10.33
C ARG A 78 -21.48 -0.47 -9.53
N GLY A 79 -21.69 -0.18 -8.24
CA GLY A 79 -22.77 -0.77 -7.43
C GLY A 79 -22.71 -2.30 -7.22
N LYS A 80 -21.66 -2.99 -7.67
CA LYS A 80 -21.57 -4.46 -7.59
C LYS A 80 -21.07 -4.91 -6.21
N ARG A 81 -22.01 -5.17 -5.31
CA ARG A 81 -21.84 -6.09 -4.16
C ARG A 81 -21.73 -7.51 -4.71
N GLY A 82 -20.55 -8.11 -4.75
CA GLY A 82 -20.45 -9.51 -5.15
C GLY A 82 -19.13 -10.15 -4.77
N GLU A 83 -18.02 -9.63 -5.29
CA GLU A 83 -16.71 -10.23 -5.04
C GLU A 83 -15.64 -9.16 -4.83
N PRO A 84 -14.70 -9.39 -3.89
CA PRO A 84 -13.52 -8.54 -3.75
C PRO A 84 -12.68 -8.64 -5.03
N GLU A 85 -12.65 -7.55 -5.79
CA GLU A 85 -11.82 -7.47 -6.99
C GLU A 85 -10.35 -7.45 -6.59
N LYS A 86 -9.62 -8.51 -6.95
CA LYS A 86 -8.19 -8.63 -6.70
C LYS A 86 -7.45 -8.04 -7.90
N VAL A 87 -6.83 -6.88 -7.70
CA VAL A 87 -5.92 -6.30 -8.70
C VAL A 87 -4.50 -6.67 -8.34
N ASN A 88 -3.79 -7.30 -9.27
CA ASN A 88 -2.37 -7.62 -9.11
C ASN A 88 -1.51 -6.51 -9.72
N TYR A 89 -0.72 -5.83 -8.88
CA TYR A 89 0.14 -4.71 -9.26
C TYR A 89 1.59 -5.13 -9.55
N THR A 90 1.94 -6.41 -9.41
CA THR A 90 3.34 -6.87 -9.49
C THR A 90 3.90 -7.03 -10.91
N TRP A 91 3.08 -6.92 -11.98
CA TRP A 91 3.54 -7.18 -13.37
C TRP A 91 2.94 -6.27 -14.46
N SER A 92 1.88 -5.49 -14.20
CA SER A 92 1.04 -4.96 -15.28
C SER A 92 0.92 -3.44 -15.38
N ARG A 93 1.65 -2.67 -14.56
CA ARG A 93 1.67 -1.22 -14.70
C ARG A 93 3.07 -0.72 -14.43
N THR A 94 3.74 -0.27 -15.48
CA THR A 94 4.82 0.69 -15.35
C THR A 94 4.21 1.91 -14.66
N PHE A 95 4.44 2.01 -13.36
CA PHE A 95 4.25 3.25 -12.62
C PHE A 95 5.60 3.98 -12.74
N PRO A 96 5.81 4.81 -13.78
CA PRO A 96 7.05 5.58 -13.91
C PRO A 96 7.30 6.45 -12.67
#